data_AF-A0A526XUP4-F1
#
_entry.id   AF-A0A526XUP4-F1
#
_cell.length_a   1.000
_cell.length_b   1.000
_cell.length_c   1.000
_cell.angle_alpha   90.00
_cell.angle_beta   90.00
_cell.angle_gamma   90.00
#
_symmetry.space_group_name_H-M   'P 1'
#
loop_
_entity.id
_entity.type
_entity.pdbx_description
1 polymer ?
#
loop_
_entity_poly.entity_id
_entity_poly.type
_entity_poly.pdbx_seq_one_letter_code
_entity_poly.pdbx_strand_id
1 'polypeptide(L)'
;VRGAGGNLRAIAFVADRRGPAYAADLPEQTTVEILSLAAGHIGSCADYLRRTVVQLEARNIRDATLWRLQGKVAAYLGSLQSGTPLPAPTVEIEHACEG
;
A
#
# COMPACT_ATOMS: atom_id res chain seq x y z
N VAL A 1 8.63 15.09 -15.64
CA VAL A 1 9.08 13.71 -15.94
C VAL A 1 10.29 13.78 -16.86
N ARG A 2 11.28 12.89 -16.75
CA ARG A 2 12.42 12.83 -17.69
C ARG A 2 12.11 11.84 -18.81
N GLY A 3 12.21 12.28 -20.05
CA GLY A 3 12.15 11.42 -21.24
C GLY A 3 13.46 11.48 -22.03
N ALA A 4 13.54 10.73 -23.12
CA ALA A 4 14.76 10.65 -23.96
C ALA A 4 15.24 12.02 -24.49
N GLY A 5 14.33 12.98 -24.69
CA GLY A 5 14.63 14.34 -25.17
C GLY A 5 14.71 15.43 -24.10
N GLY A 6 14.78 15.06 -22.81
CA GLY A 6 14.84 16.02 -21.69
C GLY A 6 13.58 16.04 -20.81
N ASN A 7 13.36 17.16 -20.13
CA ASN A 7 12.24 17.29 -19.18
C ASN A 7 10.91 17.51 -19.90
N LEU A 8 9.89 16.73 -19.51
CA LEU A 8 8.52 16.80 -20.00
C LEU A 8 7.58 17.31 -18.90
N ARG A 9 6.63 18.16 -19.30
CA ARG A 9 5.47 18.53 -18.46
C ARG A 9 4.53 17.35 -18.33
N ALA A 10 4.04 17.10 -17.12
CA ALA A 10 3.11 16.02 -16.81
C ALA A 10 2.18 16.44 -15.68
N ILE A 11 1.02 15.79 -15.61
CA ILE A 11 0.06 15.93 -14.52
C ILE A 11 0.30 14.77 -13.54
N ALA A 12 0.25 15.05 -12.24
CA ALA A 12 0.34 14.06 -11.19
C ALA A 12 -0.74 14.33 -10.13
N PHE A 13 -1.27 13.25 -9.54
CA PHE A 13 -2.16 13.31 -8.39
C PHE A 13 -1.35 12.93 -7.16
N VAL A 14 -1.34 13.79 -6.16
CA VAL A 14 -0.58 13.61 -4.91
C VAL A 14 -1.53 13.78 -3.73
N ALA A 15 -1.27 13.04 -2.65
CA ALA A 15 -2.03 13.20 -1.42
C ALA A 15 -1.69 14.55 -0.76
N ASP A 16 -2.71 15.29 -0.31
CA ASP A 16 -2.52 16.48 0.52
C ASP A 16 -2.10 16.05 1.93
N ARG A 17 -0.90 16.47 2.35
CA ARG A 17 -0.34 16.16 3.68
C ARG A 17 -1.15 16.74 4.84
N ARG A 18 -2.07 17.67 4.59
CA ARG A 18 -2.99 18.25 5.57
C ARG A 18 -4.38 17.61 5.54
N GLY A 19 -4.66 16.78 4.55
CA GLY A 19 -5.96 16.14 4.38
C GLY A 19 -6.16 14.98 5.36
N PRO A 20 -7.41 14.68 5.74
CA PRO A 20 -7.72 13.63 6.72
C PRO A 20 -7.39 12.21 6.23
N ALA A 21 -7.25 12.01 4.91
CA ALA A 21 -6.86 10.73 4.32
C ALA A 21 -5.34 10.51 4.24
N TYR A 22 -4.51 11.45 4.71
CA TYR A 22 -3.05 11.32 4.66
C TYR A 22 -2.53 10.62 5.92
N ALA A 23 -2.08 9.38 5.76
CA ALA A 23 -1.27 8.72 6.77
C ALA A 23 0.16 9.26 6.73
N ALA A 24 0.60 9.90 7.80
CA ALA A 24 2.00 10.27 8.00
C ALA A 24 2.89 9.03 8.15
N ASP A 25 4.21 9.20 8.30
CA ASP A 25 5.13 8.08 8.43
C ASP A 25 4.73 7.18 9.61
N LEU A 26 4.36 5.94 9.28
CA LEU A 26 3.95 4.92 10.24
C LEU A 26 5.13 4.00 10.57
N PRO A 27 5.17 3.42 11.78
CA PRO A 27 6.05 2.31 12.06
C PRO A 27 5.81 1.19 11.04
N GLU A 28 6.90 0.62 10.54
CA GLU A 28 6.83 -0.35 9.45
C GLU A 28 5.98 -1.59 9.78
N GLN A 29 6.00 -2.02 11.04
CA GLN A 29 5.17 -3.13 11.49
C GLN A 29 3.67 -2.81 11.32
N THR A 30 3.26 -1.60 11.72
CA THR A 30 1.89 -1.11 11.54
C THR A 30 1.53 -1.00 10.06
N THR A 31 2.45 -0.52 9.22
CA THR A 31 2.25 -0.48 7.76
C THR A 31 2.02 -1.89 7.20
N VAL A 32 2.83 -2.89 7.59
CA VAL A 32 2.68 -4.26 7.11
C VAL A 32 1.35 -4.87 7.55
N GLU A 33 0.95 -4.65 8.81
CA GLU A 33 -0.34 -5.13 9.33
C GLU A 33 -1.52 -4.53 8.57
N ILE A 34 -1.55 -3.19 8.41
CA ILE A 34 -2.60 -2.50 7.64
C ILE A 34 -2.65 -3.02 6.20
N LEU A 35 -1.51 -3.09 5.51
CA LEU A 35 -1.44 -3.59 4.13
C LEU A 35 -1.90 -5.05 4.01
N SER A 36 -1.68 -5.86 5.05
CA SER A 36 -2.07 -7.27 5.06
C SER A 36 -3.57 -7.47 5.28
N LEU A 37 -4.18 -6.65 6.15
CA LEU A 37 -5.52 -6.90 6.67
C LEU A 37 -6.60 -5.99 6.07
N ALA A 38 -6.24 -4.79 5.59
CA ALA A 38 -7.22 -3.84 5.08
C ALA A 38 -7.86 -4.32 3.77
N ALA A 39 -9.18 -4.17 3.67
CA ALA A 39 -9.93 -4.42 2.44
C ALA A 39 -11.00 -3.35 2.25
N GLY A 40 -11.15 -2.87 1.01
CA GLY A 40 -12.21 -1.98 0.60
C GLY A 40 -13.12 -2.64 -0.44
N HIS A 41 -14.08 -1.88 -0.96
CA HIS A 41 -15.05 -2.35 -1.95
C HIS A 41 -14.44 -2.91 -3.25
N ILE A 42 -13.21 -2.52 -3.61
CA ILE A 42 -12.49 -2.98 -4.82
C ILE A 42 -11.55 -4.17 -4.53
N GLY A 43 -11.41 -4.57 -3.26
CA GLY A 43 -10.57 -5.70 -2.85
C GLY A 43 -9.58 -5.36 -1.73
N SER A 44 -8.69 -6.32 -1.46
CA SER A 44 -7.69 -6.21 -0.38
C SER A 44 -6.54 -5.27 -0.75
N CYS A 45 -5.96 -4.62 0.26
CA CYS A 45 -4.76 -3.81 0.09
C CYS A 45 -3.55 -4.67 -0.29
N ALA A 46 -3.47 -5.89 0.24
CA ALA A 46 -2.43 -6.86 -0.11
C ALA A 46 -2.44 -7.23 -1.61
N ASP A 47 -3.63 -7.47 -2.18
CA ASP A 47 -3.77 -7.73 -3.62
C ASP A 47 -3.38 -6.51 -4.46
N TYR A 48 -3.79 -5.31 -4.03
CA TYR A 48 -3.43 -4.07 -4.70
C TYR A 48 -1.91 -3.87 -4.72
N LEU A 49 -1.24 -4.05 -3.58
CA LEU A 49 0.21 -3.94 -3.47
C LEU A 49 0.92 -4.94 -4.40
N ARG A 50 0.53 -6.22 -4.34
CA ARG A 50 1.11 -7.28 -5.18
C ARG A 50 0.94 -6.97 -6.67
N ARG A 51 -0.27 -6.59 -7.10
CA ARG A 51 -0.55 -6.21 -8.50
C ARG A 51 0.32 -5.05 -8.95
N THR A 52 0.47 -4.04 -8.10
CA THR A 52 1.33 -2.88 -8.38
C THR A 52 2.78 -3.30 -8.60
N VAL A 53 3.34 -4.16 -7.73
CA VAL A 53 4.72 -4.65 -7.90
C VAL A 53 4.87 -5.44 -9.20
N VAL A 54 3.97 -6.37 -9.49
CA VAL A 54 4.01 -7.18 -10.73
C VAL A 54 3.96 -6.28 -11.97
N GLN A 55 3.11 -5.26 -11.97
CA GLN A 55 2.96 -4.34 -13.11
C GLN A 55 4.18 -3.43 -13.30
N LEU A 56 4.82 -3.00 -12.22
CA LEU A 56 6.08 -2.24 -12.29
C LEU A 56 7.23 -3.12 -12.78
N GLU A 57 7.36 -4.33 -12.24
CA GLU A 57 8.39 -5.29 -12.65
C GLU A 57 8.27 -5.65 -14.14
N ALA A 58 7.05 -5.88 -14.63
CA ALA A 58 6.80 -6.13 -16.06
C ALA A 58 7.24 -4.97 -16.98
N ARG A 59 7.46 -3.77 -16.43
CA ARG A 59 7.97 -2.58 -17.13
C ARG A 59 9.43 -2.28 -16.81
N ASN A 60 10.15 -3.24 -16.22
CA ASN A 60 11.53 -3.09 -15.73
C ASN A 60 11.71 -2.00 -14.67
N ILE A 61 10.66 -1.70 -13.89
CA ILE A 61 10.70 -0.75 -12.77
C ILE A 61 10.72 -1.56 -11.47
N ARG A 62 11.83 -1.50 -10.74
CA ARG A 62 12.01 -2.22 -9.47
C ARG A 62 12.10 -1.24 -8.30
N ASP A 63 10.98 -0.96 -7.65
CA ASP A 63 10.93 -0.14 -6.44
C ASP A 63 11.31 -0.96 -5.20
N ALA A 64 12.47 -0.67 -4.60
CA ALA A 64 13.01 -1.43 -3.48
C ALA A 64 12.07 -1.46 -2.26
N THR A 65 11.34 -0.37 -2.01
CA THR A 65 10.42 -0.27 -0.88
C THR A 65 9.20 -1.14 -1.10
N LEU A 66 8.56 -1.06 -2.27
CA LEU A 66 7.40 -1.90 -2.58
C LEU A 66 7.75 -3.39 -2.60
N TRP A 67 8.93 -3.75 -3.10
CA TRP A 67 9.44 -5.12 -3.07
C TRP A 67 9.63 -5.66 -1.65
N ARG A 68 10.19 -4.83 -0.78
CA ARG A 68 10.39 -5.19 0.62
C ARG A 68 9.04 -5.31 1.36
N LEU A 69 8.12 -4.38 1.11
CA LEU A 69 6.78 -4.40 1.73
C LEU A 69 5.98 -5.63 1.29
N GLN A 70 5.91 -5.96 -0.01
CA GLN A 70 5.17 -7.15 -0.44
C GLN A 70 5.71 -8.44 0.19
N GLY A 71 7.02 -8.55 0.38
CA GLY A 71 7.64 -9.72 1.02
C GLY A 71 7.24 -9.84 2.48
N LYS A 72 7.19 -8.71 3.19
CA LYS A 72 6.74 -8.66 4.58
C LYS A 72 5.25 -8.96 4.73
N VAL A 73 4.41 -8.43 3.84
CA VAL A 73 2.97 -8.74 3.80
C VAL A 73 2.76 -10.23 3.52
N ALA A 74 3.47 -10.81 2.55
CA ALA A 74 3.37 -12.24 2.27
C ALA A 74 3.79 -13.11 3.47
N ALA A 75 4.88 -12.74 4.17
CA ALA A 75 5.32 -13.42 5.37
C ALA A 75 4.31 -13.28 6.53
N TYR A 76 3.75 -12.08 6.73
CA TYR A 76 2.72 -11.83 7.73
C TYR A 76 1.49 -12.70 7.46
N LEU A 77 0.95 -12.67 6.24
CA LEU A 77 -0.20 -13.49 5.85
C LEU A 77 0.08 -14.99 5.99
N GLY A 78 1.28 -15.46 5.62
CA GLY A 78 1.70 -16.85 5.82
C GLY A 78 1.85 -17.26 7.28
N SER A 79 2.03 -16.30 8.20
CA SER A 79 2.10 -16.56 9.64
C SER A 79 0.73 -16.66 10.31
N LEU A 80 -0.33 -16.17 9.67
CA LEU A 80 -1.69 -16.29 10.17
C LEU A 80 -2.18 -17.74 9.98
N GLN A 81 -2.42 -18.46 11.08
CA GLN A 81 -3.00 -19.81 11.02
C GLN A 81 -4.41 -19.76 10.43
N SER A 82 -4.76 -20.71 9.57
CA SER A 82 -6.13 -20.83 9.06
C SER A 82 -7.10 -21.11 10.21
N GLY A 83 -8.04 -20.18 10.44
CA GLY A 83 -9.10 -20.33 11.46
C GLY A 83 -8.96 -19.42 12.69
N THR A 84 -7.85 -18.70 12.85
CA THR A 84 -7.73 -17.68 13.90
C THR A 84 -8.49 -16.41 13.45
N PRO A 85 -9.39 -15.86 14.28
CA PRO A 85 -10.01 -14.57 14.00
C PRO A 85 -8.92 -13.53 13.75
N LEU A 86 -9.12 -12.67 12.75
CA LEU A 86 -8.20 -11.57 12.49
C LEU A 86 -8.02 -10.75 13.77
N PRO A 87 -6.77 -10.35 14.10
CA PRO A 87 -6.55 -9.47 15.23
C PRO A 87 -7.41 -8.21 15.05
N ALA A 88 -7.98 -7.71 16.15
CA ALA A 88 -8.71 -6.46 16.12
C ALA A 88 -7.78 -5.36 15.58
N PRO A 89 -8.27 -4.48 14.70
CA PRO A 89 -7.44 -3.40 14.16
C PRO A 89 -6.87 -2.58 15.31
N THR A 90 -5.54 -2.45 15.36
CA THR A 90 -4.86 -1.64 16.37
C THR A 90 -5.13 -0.14 16.18
N VAL A 91 -5.60 0.25 14.99
CA VAL A 91 -5.96 1.62 14.63
C VAL A 91 -7.29 1.60 13.89
N GLU A 92 -8.33 2.12 14.52
CA GLU A 92 -9.55 2.54 13.82
C GLU A 92 -9.20 3.83 13.06
N ILE A 93 -9.09 3.73 11.73
CA ILE A 93 -8.99 4.92 10.89
C ILE A 93 -10.42 5.34 10.59
N GLU A 94 -10.89 6.42 11.22
CA GLU A 94 -12.15 7.05 10.85
C GLU A 94 -12.13 7.35 9.35
N HIS A 95 -13.03 6.69 8.62
CA HIS A 95 -13.21 6.91 7.20
C HIS A 95 -13.65 8.36 6.99
N ALA A 96 -12.76 9.21 6.50
CA ALA A 96 -13.09 10.57 6.07
C ALA A 96 -13.95 10.61 4.78
N CYS A 97 -14.63 9.50 4.45
CA CYS A 97 -15.54 9.37 3.33
C CYS A 97 -16.99 9.56 3.82
N GLU A 98 -17.26 10.64 4.54
CA GLU A 98 -18.59 11.22 4.58
C GLU A 98 -18.53 12.57 3.86
N GLY A 99 -19.03 12.57 2.63
CA GLY A 99 -19.20 13.71 1.75
C GLY A 99 -20.41 13.48 0.87
#